data_AF-A0A353RME3-F1
#
_entry.id   AF-A0A353RME3-F1
#
_cell.length_a   1.000
_cell.length_b   1.000
_cell.length_c   1.000
_cell.angle_alpha   90.00
_cell.angle_beta   90.00
_cell.angle_gamma   90.00
#
_symmetry.space_group_name_H-M   'P 1'
#
loop_
_entity.id
_entity.type
_entity.pdbx_description
1 polymer ?
#
loop_
_entity_poly.entity_id
_entity_poly.type
_entity_poly.pdbx_seq_one_letter_code
_entity_poly.pdbx_strand_id
1 'polypeptide(L)'
;DYAYAKRSLALTERWLDRCIARFGETECPYGHGQTLFPIVQGCVYPDLRRRAAENVASKGADGNAIGGLAVGEPTDKMYEMVELVNEILPEDKPRYLM
;
A
#
# COMPACT_ATOMS: atom_id res chain seq x y z
N ASP A 1 -0.64 11.75 15.24
CA ASP A 1 -1.73 12.72 14.96
C ASP A 1 -2.43 12.34 13.66
N TYR A 2 -3.76 12.37 13.65
CA TYR A 2 -4.57 11.95 12.50
C TYR A 2 -4.37 12.87 11.29
N ALA A 3 -4.33 14.19 11.48
CA ALA A 3 -4.16 15.13 10.39
C ALA A 3 -2.79 14.98 9.73
N TYR A 4 -1.74 14.71 10.52
CA TYR A 4 -0.44 14.33 10.00
C TYR A 4 -0.50 13.04 9.16
N ALA A 5 -1.09 11.97 9.69
CA ALA A 5 -1.23 10.70 8.97
C ALA A 5 -1.99 10.86 7.64
N LYS A 6 -3.08 11.63 7.63
CA LYS A 6 -3.87 11.94 6.43
C LYS A 6 -3.06 12.71 5.38
N ARG A 7 -2.27 13.72 5.79
CA ARG A 7 -1.39 14.46 4.87
C ARG A 7 -0.29 13.57 4.29
N SER A 8 0.32 12.73 5.12
CA SER A 8 1.34 11.78 4.69
C SER A 8 0.79 10.74 3.72
N LEU A 9 -0.40 10.18 4.00
CA LEU A 9 -1.07 9.26 3.09
C LEU A 9 -1.32 9.91 1.72
N ALA A 10 -1.86 11.13 1.69
CA ALA A 10 -2.09 11.84 0.43
C ALA A 10 -0.80 12.07 -0.37
N LEU A 11 0.35 12.24 0.30
CA LEU A 11 1.65 12.30 -0.37
C LEU A 11 2.06 10.94 -0.96
N THR A 12 1.89 9.87 -0.19
CA THR A 12 2.15 8.49 -0.65
C THR A 12 1.31 8.14 -1.88
N GLU A 13 0.03 8.51 -1.91
CA GLU A 13 -0.85 8.27 -3.06
C GLU A 13 -0.33 8.98 -4.32
N ARG A 14 0.09 10.25 -4.20
CA ARG A 14 0.71 10.98 -5.34
C ARG A 14 2.04 10.37 -5.77
N TRP A 15 2.82 9.81 -4.85
CA TRP A 15 4.05 9.10 -5.18
C TRP A 15 3.76 7.78 -5.91
N LEU A 16 2.73 7.04 -5.50
CA LEU A 16 2.32 5.83 -6.18
C LEU A 16 1.97 6.09 -7.64
N ASP A 17 1.18 7.13 -7.91
CA ASP A 17 0.82 7.51 -9.29
C ASP A 17 2.06 7.81 -10.14
N ARG A 18 3.02 8.56 -9.56
CA ARG A 18 4.30 8.85 -10.22
C ARG A 18 5.16 7.59 -10.43
N CYS A 19 5.16 6.66 -9.48
CA CYS A 19 5.88 5.40 -9.58
C CYS A 19 5.32 4.52 -10.70
N ILE A 20 3.99 4.39 -10.80
CA ILE A 20 3.33 3.62 -11.86
C ILE A 20 3.64 4.22 -13.23
N ALA A 21 3.49 5.54 -13.38
CA ALA A 21 3.80 6.23 -14.62
C ALA A 21 5.26 5.98 -15.03
N ARG A 22 6.21 6.20 -14.09
CA ARG A 22 7.63 6.00 -14.38
C ARG A 22 7.95 4.55 -14.71
N PHE A 23 7.36 3.58 -14.01
CA PHE A 23 7.58 2.16 -14.25
C PHE A 23 7.13 1.75 -15.66
N GLY A 24 5.98 2.27 -16.13
CA GLY A 24 5.48 2.02 -17.48
C GLY A 24 6.32 2.67 -18.60
N GLU A 25 7.10 3.71 -18.29
CA GLU A 25 7.99 4.39 -19.23
C GLU A 25 9.41 3.78 -19.27
N THR A 26 9.71 2.80 -18.43
CA THR A 26 11.05 2.21 -18.32
C THR A 26 11.10 0.79 -18.86
N GLU A 27 12.16 0.50 -19.60
CA GLU A 27 12.54 -0.88 -19.92
C GLU A 27 13.28 -1.49 -18.73
N CYS A 28 12.98 -2.77 -18.46
CA CYS A 28 13.64 -3.47 -17.37
C CYS A 28 15.10 -3.81 -17.75
N PRO A 29 16.08 -3.57 -16.87
CA PRO A 29 17.46 -3.85 -17.17
C PRO A 29 17.72 -5.37 -17.19
N TYR A 30 18.78 -5.78 -17.89
CA TYR A 30 19.30 -7.15 -17.89
C TYR A 30 18.35 -8.23 -18.48
N GLY A 31 17.31 -7.83 -19.20
CA GLY A 31 16.41 -8.77 -19.88
C GLY A 31 15.44 -9.52 -18.96
N HIS A 32 15.25 -9.04 -17.73
CA HIS A 32 14.32 -9.62 -16.76
C HIS A 32 13.15 -8.67 -16.51
N GLY A 33 11.92 -9.19 -16.50
CA GLY A 33 10.75 -8.41 -16.09
C GLY A 33 10.87 -7.97 -14.63
N GLN A 34 10.44 -6.75 -14.34
CA GLN A 34 10.26 -6.24 -12.99
C GLN A 34 8.77 -6.22 -12.64
N THR A 35 8.48 -6.09 -11.36
CA THR A 35 7.12 -6.03 -10.83
C THR A 35 7.06 -4.84 -9.86
N LEU A 36 5.91 -4.20 -9.74
CA LEU A 36 5.68 -3.08 -8.83
C LEU A 36 4.67 -3.47 -7.76
N PHE A 37 5.02 -3.28 -6.48
CA PHE A 37 4.10 -3.50 -5.35
C PHE A 37 3.75 -2.13 -4.72
N PRO A 38 2.54 -1.61 -4.94
CA PRO A 38 2.03 -0.46 -4.21
C PRO A 38 1.93 -0.75 -2.72
N ILE A 39 2.12 0.27 -1.89
CA ILE A 39 2.18 0.12 -0.43
C ILE A 39 0.97 0.81 0.22
N VAL A 40 0.13 0.03 0.90
CA VAL A 40 -0.96 0.53 1.73
C VAL A 40 -0.36 1.22 2.98
N GLN A 41 -0.72 2.48 3.18
CA GLN A 41 -0.36 3.29 4.34
C GLN A 41 -1.63 3.73 5.10
N GLY A 42 -1.49 4.54 6.15
CA GLY A 42 -2.63 5.07 6.91
C GLY A 42 -2.51 4.95 8.44
N CYS A 43 -1.36 4.50 8.95
CA CYS A 43 -1.15 4.27 10.38
C CYS A 43 -2.20 3.28 10.94
N VAL A 44 -2.65 3.46 12.17
CA VAL A 44 -3.68 2.65 12.85
C VAL A 44 -5.07 3.29 12.74
N TYR A 45 -5.32 4.08 11.69
CA TYR A 45 -6.62 4.73 11.45
C TYR A 45 -7.42 3.97 10.38
N PRO A 46 -8.54 3.30 10.75
CA PRO A 46 -9.29 2.42 9.85
C PRO A 46 -9.78 3.09 8.56
N ASP A 47 -10.23 4.34 8.64
CA ASP A 47 -10.75 5.11 7.49
C ASP A 47 -9.64 5.44 6.50
N LEU A 48 -8.46 5.82 6.99
CA LEU A 48 -7.28 6.07 6.15
C LEU A 48 -6.78 4.77 5.51
N ARG A 49 -6.77 3.66 6.27
CA ARG A 49 -6.38 2.34 5.76
C ARG A 49 -7.33 1.84 4.67
N ARG A 50 -8.65 1.99 4.87
CA ARG A 50 -9.67 1.59 3.89
C ARG A 50 -9.45 2.34 2.57
N ARG A 51 -9.37 3.66 2.63
CA ARG A 51 -9.07 4.50 1.47
C ARG A 51 -7.77 4.09 0.77
N ALA A 52 -6.71 3.87 1.54
CA ALA A 52 -5.42 3.50 0.98
C ALA A 52 -5.46 2.13 0.29
N ALA A 53 -6.14 1.15 0.89
CA ALA A 53 -6.32 -0.18 0.33
C ALA A 53 -7.16 -0.14 -0.96
N GLU A 54 -8.26 0.62 -0.98
CA GLU A 54 -9.09 0.82 -2.17
C GLU A 54 -8.30 1.47 -3.32
N ASN A 55 -7.53 2.52 -3.02
CA ASN A 55 -6.67 3.17 -4.02
C ASN A 55 -5.60 2.19 -4.55
N VAL A 56 -4.93 1.44 -3.67
CA VAL A 56 -3.92 0.45 -4.06
C VAL A 56 -4.53 -0.66 -4.91
N ALA A 57 -5.66 -1.25 -4.48
CA ALA A 57 -6.37 -2.28 -5.22
C ALA A 57 -6.77 -1.80 -6.62
N SER A 58 -7.21 -0.55 -6.76
CA SER A 58 -7.59 0.05 -8.05
C SER A 58 -6.45 0.12 -9.07
N LYS A 59 -5.18 0.02 -8.64
CA LYS A 59 -4.02 0.09 -9.55
C LYS A 59 -3.78 -1.21 -10.31
N GLY A 60 -4.37 -2.34 -9.88
CA GLY A 60 -4.24 -3.63 -10.57
C GLY A 60 -2.81 -4.16 -10.65
N ALA A 61 -1.97 -3.83 -9.67
CA ALA A 61 -0.57 -4.24 -9.63
C ALA A 61 -0.39 -5.75 -9.42
N ASP A 62 0.83 -6.25 -9.64
CA ASP A 62 1.15 -7.68 -9.52
C ASP A 62 1.10 -8.20 -8.08
N GLY A 63 1.18 -7.29 -7.11
CA GLY A 63 1.03 -7.58 -5.69
C GLY A 63 0.89 -6.30 -4.88
N ASN A 64 0.59 -6.45 -3.59
CA ASN A 64 0.24 -5.34 -2.71
C ASN A 64 0.99 -5.44 -1.39
N ALA A 65 1.67 -4.37 -0.98
CA ALA A 65 2.36 -4.32 0.29
C ALA A 65 1.52 -3.61 1.35
N ILE A 66 1.68 -4.01 2.62
CA ILE A 66 1.07 -3.41 3.80
C ILE A 66 2.21 -2.83 4.62
N GLY A 67 2.37 -1.50 4.59
CA GLY A 67 3.45 -0.81 5.29
C GLY A 67 2.97 -0.08 6.53
N GLY A 68 3.92 0.28 7.40
CA GLY A 68 3.67 1.12 8.58
C GLY A 68 2.82 0.45 9.65
N LEU A 69 2.98 -0.87 9.83
CA LEU A 69 2.34 -1.68 10.88
C LEU A 69 3.33 -2.39 11.84
N ALA A 70 4.63 -2.09 11.73
CA ALA A 70 5.71 -2.68 12.55
C ALA A 70 6.64 -1.59 13.12
N VAL A 71 6.04 -0.50 13.61
CA VAL A 71 6.74 0.72 14.06
C VAL A 71 6.58 1.01 15.56
N GLY A 72 5.97 0.08 16.30
CA GLY A 72 5.84 0.13 17.77
C GLY A 72 4.39 0.21 18.28
N GLU A 73 3.41 0.01 17.40
CA GLU A 73 2.02 -0.17 17.78
C GLU A 73 1.80 -1.49 18.55
N PRO A 74 0.72 -1.55 19.35
CA PRO A 74 0.22 -2.80 19.89
C PRO A 74 -0.11 -3.83 18.79
N THR A 75 0.19 -5.09 19.05
CA THR A 75 -0.01 -6.20 18.10
C THR A 75 -1.48 -6.37 17.67
N ASP A 76 -2.42 -6.13 18.57
CA ASP A 76 -3.86 -6.13 18.28
C ASP A 76 -4.24 -5.05 17.26
N LYS A 77 -3.64 -3.87 17.34
CA LYS A 77 -3.85 -2.81 16.33
C LYS A 77 -3.26 -3.16 14.99
N MET A 78 -2.09 -3.80 14.95
CA MET A 78 -1.55 -4.34 13.70
C MET A 78 -2.53 -5.33 13.07
N TYR A 79 -3.04 -6.31 13.83
CA TYR A 79 -3.98 -7.30 13.31
C TYR A 79 -5.30 -6.68 12.84
N GLU A 80 -5.88 -5.74 13.59
CA GLU A 80 -7.09 -5.01 13.18
C GLU A 80 -6.91 -4.32 11.82
N MET A 81 -5.76 -3.67 11.60
CA MET A 81 -5.48 -3.01 10.32
C MET A 81 -5.20 -4.02 9.19
N VAL A 82 -4.55 -5.14 9.48
CA VAL A 82 -4.29 -6.20 8.50
C VAL A 82 -5.58 -6.86 8.05
N GLU A 83 -6.48 -7.18 8.98
CA GLU A 83 -7.81 -7.73 8.68
C GLU A 83 -8.60 -6.80 7.77
N LEU A 84 -8.70 -5.52 8.12
CA LEU A 84 -9.39 -4.51 7.30
C LEU A 84 -8.82 -4.41 5.89
N VAL A 85 -7.48 -4.38 5.77
CA VAL A 85 -6.82 -4.29 4.46
C VAL A 85 -7.03 -5.58 3.64
N ASN A 86 -7.05 -6.74 4.31
CA ASN A 86 -7.27 -8.03 3.66
C ASN A 86 -8.68 -8.21 3.08
N GLU A 87 -9.69 -7.56 3.63
CA GLU A 87 -11.07 -7.52 3.08
C GLU A 87 -11.17 -6.75 1.75
N ILE A 88 -10.19 -5.87 1.47
CA ILE A 88 -10.25 -4.93 0.34
C ILE A 88 -9.28 -5.33 -0.77
N LEU A 89 -8.07 -5.75 -0.41
CA LEU A 89 -7.06 -6.12 -1.40
C LEU A 89 -7.49 -7.37 -2.18
N PRO A 90 -7.07 -7.54 -3.45
CA PRO A 90 -7.36 -8.75 -4.21
C PRO A 90 -6.81 -10.01 -3.52
N GLU A 91 -7.60 -11.08 -3.49
CA GLU A 91 -7.20 -12.37 -2.90
C GLU A 91 -6.27 -13.18 -3.80
N ASP A 92 -6.36 -12.96 -5.11
CA ASP A 92 -5.56 -13.62 -6.15
C ASP A 92 -4.16 -13.00 -6.34
N LYS A 93 -3.83 -11.97 -5.55
CA LYS A 93 -2.55 -11.24 -5.62
C LYS A 93 -1.75 -11.42 -4.33
N PRO A 94 -0.42 -11.59 -4.41
CA PRO A 94 0.44 -11.67 -3.25
C PRO A 94 0.33 -10.41 -2.38
N ARG A 95 0.34 -10.62 -1.06
CA ARG A 95 0.30 -9.56 -0.05
C ARG A 95 1.58 -9.61 0.78
N TYR A 96 2.27 -8.49 0.89
CA TYR A 96 3.53 -8.38 1.63
C TYR A 96 3.36 -7.45 2.84
N LEU A 97 3.29 -8.00 4.05
CA LEU A 97 3.38 -7.23 5.29
C LEU A 97 4.86 -6.85 5.53
N MET A 98 5.17 -5.55 5.45
CA MET A 98 6.53 -4.99 5.56
C MET A 98 6.95 -4.70 6.99
#